data_AF-A0A3P7L8G3-F1
#
_entry.id   AF-A0A3P7L8G3-F1
#
_cell.length_a   1.000
_cell.length_b   1.000
_cell.length_c   1.000
_cell.angle_alpha   90.00
_cell.angle_beta   90.00
_cell.angle_gamma   90.00
#
_symmetry.space_group_name_H-M   'P 1'
#
loop_
_entity.id
_entity.type
_entity.pdbx_description
1 polymer ?
#
loop_
_entity_poly.entity_id
_entity_poly.type
_entity_poly.pdbx_seq_one_letter_code
_entity_poly.pdbx_strand_id
1 'polypeptide(L)'
;MPMVVIIRISPAFRRHLEDIYDLCWSPDEAFLLSGSVDHSAILWQLDLAPTSVSQEGVADQTGAKESGSTPTALRTVILRDHKHYVQGVAWDPLGDFVATMSSDRTCRIYRAGSKNCHANICKAGKQNLFQVCFFCIFVLA
;
A
#
# COMPACT_ATOMS: atom_id res chain seq x y z
N MET A 1 21.58 6.61 -3.56
CA MET A 1 21.17 6.21 -4.92
C MET A 1 19.69 5.90 -4.85
N PRO A 2 18.77 6.68 -5.45
CA PRO A 2 17.37 6.30 -5.44
C PRO A 2 17.19 5.06 -6.33
N MET A 3 16.76 3.94 -5.72
CA MET A 3 16.26 2.78 -6.45
C MET A 3 14.96 3.20 -7.13
N VAL A 4 14.98 3.31 -8.46
CA VAL A 4 13.74 3.46 -9.23
C VAL A 4 13.08 2.08 -9.26
N VAL A 5 12.15 1.83 -8.34
CA VAL A 5 11.34 0.60 -8.35
C VAL A 5 10.30 0.73 -9.46
N ILE A 6 10.58 0.13 -10.62
CA ILE A 6 9.62 0.00 -11.71
C ILE A 6 8.67 -1.17 -11.35
N ILE A 7 7.53 -0.85 -10.73
CA ILE A 7 6.48 -1.87 -10.53
C ILE A 7 5.92 -2.24 -11.91
N ARG A 8 6.08 -3.49 -12.32
CA ARG A 8 5.33 -4.05 -13.45
C ARG A 8 3.86 -4.18 -13.04
N ILE A 9 3.05 -3.21 -13.44
CA ILE A 9 1.61 -3.19 -13.18
C ILE A 9 0.96 -4.32 -13.99
N SER A 10 0.62 -5.43 -13.33
CA SER A 10 -0.24 -6.45 -13.91
C SER A 10 -1.68 -5.93 -14.01
N PRO A 11 -2.53 -6.47 -14.91
CA PRO A 11 -3.93 -6.05 -15.05
C PRO A 11 -4.76 -6.10 -13.74
N ALA A 12 -4.24 -6.75 -12.70
CA ALA A 12 -4.83 -6.89 -11.38
C ALA A 12 -4.83 -5.61 -10.52
N PHE A 13 -4.15 -4.52 -10.95
CA PHE A 13 -4.10 -3.24 -10.22
C PHE A 13 -5.36 -2.36 -10.41
N ARG A 14 -6.45 -2.91 -10.95
CA ARG A 14 -7.76 -2.24 -11.06
C ARG A 14 -8.63 -2.58 -9.84
N ARG A 15 -8.33 -1.99 -8.69
CA ARG A 15 -9.23 -2.08 -7.52
C ARG A 15 -9.83 -0.77 -7.06
N HIS A 16 -9.12 0.34 -7.17
CA HIS A 16 -9.75 1.64 -6.96
C HIS A 16 -10.77 1.88 -8.07
N LEU A 17 -11.94 2.37 -7.68
CA LEU A 17 -13.05 2.64 -8.60
C LEU A 17 -13.02 4.08 -9.13
N GLU A 18 -12.31 4.96 -8.44
CA GLU A 18 -12.20 6.39 -8.72
C GLU A 18 -10.76 6.87 -8.54
N ASP A 19 -10.52 8.16 -8.76
CA ASP A 19 -9.20 8.78 -8.68
C ASP A 19 -8.47 8.48 -7.36
N ILE A 20 -7.15 8.29 -7.46
CA ILE A 20 -6.24 8.12 -6.33
C ILE A 20 -5.71 9.50 -5.95
N TYR A 21 -5.83 9.87 -4.67
CA TYR A 21 -5.31 11.15 -4.17
C TYR A 21 -3.90 11.07 -3.62
N ASP A 22 -3.57 9.96 -2.96
CA ASP A 22 -2.28 9.84 -2.27
C ASP A 22 -1.78 8.40 -2.23
N LEU A 23 -0.46 8.24 -2.15
CA LEU A 23 0.26 6.98 -2.19
C LEU A 23 1.47 7.03 -1.25
N CYS A 24 1.67 5.98 -0.45
CA CYS A 24 2.82 5.87 0.45
C CYS A 24 3.39 4.45 0.43
N TRP A 25 4.70 4.33 0.22
CA TRP A 25 5.42 3.06 0.32
C TRP A 25 5.67 2.67 1.77
N SER A 26 5.68 1.37 2.04
CA SER A 26 6.20 0.89 3.31
C SER A 26 7.72 1.07 3.41
N PRO A 27 8.29 1.22 4.62
CA PRO A 27 9.73 1.32 4.82
C PRO A 27 10.53 0.10 4.32
N ASP A 28 9.89 -1.07 4.26
CA ASP A 28 10.48 -2.34 3.80
C ASP A 28 10.29 -2.59 2.30
N GLU A 29 9.69 -1.65 1.56
CA GLU A 29 9.40 -1.74 0.11
C GLU A 29 8.49 -2.92 -0.30
N ALA A 30 7.97 -3.69 0.65
CA ALA A 30 7.13 -4.85 0.38
C ALA A 30 5.65 -4.47 0.17
N PHE A 31 5.27 -3.25 0.54
CA PHE A 31 3.89 -2.79 0.45
C PHE A 31 3.78 -1.36 -0.10
N LEU A 32 2.61 -1.11 -0.68
CA LEU A 32 2.16 0.22 -1.07
C LEU A 32 0.80 0.48 -0.41
N LEU A 33 0.57 1.70 0.04
CA LEU A 33 -0.72 2.16 0.52
C LEU A 33 -1.24 3.24 -0.42
N SER A 34 -2.50 3.15 -0.84
CA SER A 34 -3.17 4.14 -1.68
C SER A 34 -4.46 4.63 -1.03
N GLY A 35 -4.80 5.90 -1.22
CA GLY A 35 -6.09 6.49 -0.81
C GLY A 35 -6.84 7.07 -2.01
N SER A 36 -8.17 6.90 -2.05
CA SER A 36 -8.99 7.28 -3.20
C SER A 36 -10.27 8.03 -2.85
N VAL A 37 -10.80 8.69 -3.88
CA VAL A 37 -12.16 9.26 -3.96
C VAL A 37 -13.24 8.20 -3.71
N ASP A 38 -12.96 6.92 -3.96
CA ASP A 38 -13.91 5.80 -3.74
C ASP A 38 -14.13 5.42 -2.26
N HIS A 39 -13.67 6.27 -1.33
CA HIS A 39 -13.73 6.12 0.13
C HIS A 39 -12.89 4.97 0.68
N SER A 40 -12.06 4.33 -0.16
CA SER A 40 -11.18 3.27 0.28
C SER A 40 -9.73 3.72 0.39
N ALA A 41 -9.04 3.13 1.36
CA ALA A 41 -7.61 2.97 1.28
C ALA A 41 -7.29 1.51 0.97
N ILE A 42 -6.26 1.29 0.17
CA ILE A 42 -5.86 -0.05 -0.26
C ILE A 42 -4.40 -0.29 0.08
N LEU A 43 -4.16 -1.37 0.82
CA LEU A 43 -2.83 -1.90 1.08
C LEU A 43 -2.50 -2.98 0.06
N TRP A 44 -1.47 -2.75 -0.73
CA TRP A 44 -0.98 -3.64 -1.76
C TRP A 44 0.27 -4.33 -1.25
N GLN A 45 0.25 -5.65 -1.17
CA GLN A 45 1.47 -6.43 -0.96
C GLN A 45 2.10 -6.72 -2.32
N LEU A 46 3.35 -6.32 -2.47
CA LEU A 46 4.11 -6.44 -3.70
C LEU A 46 5.03 -7.65 -3.59
N ASP A 47 4.80 -8.65 -4.43
CA ASP A 47 5.72 -9.79 -4.57
C ASP A 47 6.89 -9.38 -5.48
N LEU A 48 7.75 -8.48 -4.98
CA LEU A 48 9.00 -8.10 -5.61
C LEU A 48 10.03 -9.21 -5.39
N ALA A 49 9.75 -10.43 -5.87
CA ALA A 49 10.79 -11.44 -5.93
C ALA A 49 11.94 -10.90 -6.80
N PRO A 50 13.19 -10.86 -6.31
CA PRO A 50 14.30 -10.59 -7.20
C PRO A 50 14.31 -11.74 -8.20
N THR A 51 13.98 -11.44 -9.45
CA THR A 51 14.19 -12.37 -10.56
C THR A 51 15.69 -12.63 -10.58
N SER A 52 16.15 -13.70 -9.93
CA SER A 52 17.52 -14.14 -10.02
C SER A 52 17.79 -14.39 -11.51
N VAL A 53 18.56 -13.50 -12.13
CA VAL A 53 19.01 -13.64 -13.51
C VAL A 53 19.80 -14.94 -13.59
N SER A 54 19.23 -15.93 -14.26
CA SER A 54 19.92 -17.17 -14.62
C SER A 54 21.00 -16.84 -15.66
N GLN A 55 22.28 -16.97 -15.31
CA GLN A 55 23.35 -17.08 -16.31
C GLN A 55 23.41 -18.51 -16.89
N GLU A 56 23.23 -18.56 -18.21
CA GLU A 56 23.59 -19.49 -19.29
C GLU A 56 23.89 -21.00 -19.04
N GLY A 57 23.28 -21.86 -19.88
CA GLY A 57 23.74 -23.24 -20.12
C GLY A 57 22.84 -24.01 -21.10
N VAL A 58 23.45 -24.56 -22.17
CA VAL A 58 22.85 -25.30 -23.29
C VAL A 58 22.22 -26.65 -22.87
N ALA A 59 21.23 -27.10 -23.65
CA ALA A 59 20.27 -28.18 -23.40
C ALA A 59 20.82 -29.59 -23.10
N ASP A 60 20.10 -30.34 -22.24
CA ASP A 60 19.68 -31.72 -22.54
C ASP A 60 18.41 -32.09 -21.73
N GLN A 61 17.53 -32.90 -22.33
CA GLN A 61 16.19 -33.24 -21.84
C GLN A 61 16.20 -34.58 -21.09
N THR A 62 15.53 -34.69 -19.94
CA THR A 62 14.76 -35.90 -19.55
C THR A 62 13.83 -35.55 -18.38
N GLY A 63 12.57 -35.97 -18.48
CA GLY A 63 11.44 -35.41 -17.74
C GLY A 63 11.40 -35.69 -16.23
N ALA A 64 10.90 -34.69 -15.49
CA ALA A 64 10.23 -34.84 -14.21
C ALA A 64 9.36 -33.60 -13.93
N LYS A 65 8.03 -33.80 -13.92
CA LYS A 65 7.00 -33.04 -13.18
C LYS A 65 7.17 -31.51 -13.13
N GLU A 66 6.75 -30.83 -14.18
CA GLU A 66 6.53 -29.38 -14.19
C GLU A 66 5.31 -29.02 -13.31
N SER A 67 5.54 -28.75 -12.03
CA SER A 67 4.61 -27.93 -11.26
C SER A 67 4.80 -26.48 -11.73
N GLY A 68 4.02 -26.06 -12.73
CA GLY A 68 4.06 -24.69 -13.24
C GLY A 68 3.82 -23.69 -12.12
N SER A 69 4.88 -23.02 -11.66
CA SER A 69 4.78 -21.89 -10.74
C SER A 69 4.26 -20.70 -11.54
N THR A 70 2.93 -20.60 -11.62
CA THR A 70 2.24 -19.42 -12.15
C THR A 70 2.64 -18.20 -11.31
N PRO A 71 3.20 -17.14 -11.91
CA PRO A 71 3.76 -16.04 -11.13
C PRO A 71 2.65 -15.11 -10.61
N THR A 72 2.78 -14.78 -9.31
CA THR A 72 2.55 -13.42 -8.78
C THR A 72 1.09 -12.98 -8.60
N ALA A 73 0.40 -13.57 -7.61
CA ALA A 73 -0.88 -13.02 -7.13
C ALA A 73 -0.64 -11.88 -6.13
N LEU A 74 -0.76 -10.63 -6.58
CA LEU A 74 -0.75 -9.46 -5.69
C LEU A 74 -1.80 -9.63 -4.59
N ARG A 75 -1.37 -9.65 -3.32
CA ARG A 75 -2.29 -9.67 -2.18
C ARG A 75 -2.71 -8.24 -1.86
N THR A 76 -3.97 -8.08 -1.49
CA THR A 76 -4.53 -6.75 -1.26
C THR A 76 -5.47 -6.74 -0.06
N VAL A 77 -5.34 -5.72 0.78
CA VAL A 77 -6.24 -5.45 1.89
C VAL A 77 -6.96 -4.13 1.64
N ILE A 78 -8.29 -4.17 1.59
CA ILE A 78 -9.10 -2.95 1.42
C ILE A 78 -9.60 -2.49 2.79
N LEU A 79 -9.35 -1.22 3.08
CA LEU A 79 -9.81 -0.48 4.25
C LEU A 79 -10.95 0.45 3.81
N ARG A 80 -12.19 0.13 4.19
CA ARG A 80 -13.42 0.85 3.75
C ARG A 80 -14.15 1.54 4.89
N ASP A 81 -13.45 1.88 5.96
CA ASP A 81 -14.08 2.46 7.14
C ASP A 81 -14.37 3.96 7.01
N HIS A 82 -13.80 4.62 6.00
CA HIS A 82 -14.06 6.01 5.70
C HIS A 82 -15.39 6.21 4.99
N LYS A 83 -16.03 7.35 5.28
CA LYS A 83 -17.34 7.72 4.70
C LYS A 83 -17.24 8.70 3.54
N HIS A 84 -16.06 9.25 3.33
CA HIS A 84 -15.75 10.20 2.26
C HIS A 84 -14.32 9.97 1.75
N TYR A 85 -13.88 10.80 0.82
CA TYR A 85 -12.59 10.68 0.12
C TYR A 85 -11.43 10.49 1.09
N VAL A 86 -10.55 9.53 0.79
CA VAL A 86 -9.28 9.37 1.50
C VAL A 86 -8.25 10.23 0.79
N GLN A 87 -7.86 11.34 1.42
CA GLN A 87 -7.06 12.40 0.80
C GLN A 87 -5.58 12.35 1.18
N GLY A 88 -5.23 11.56 2.20
CA GLY A 88 -3.86 11.41 2.65
C GLY A 88 -3.63 10.02 3.26
N VAL A 89 -2.46 9.46 2.99
CA VAL A 89 -2.02 8.18 3.55
C VAL A 89 -0.56 8.28 4.01
N ALA A 90 -0.23 7.61 5.11
CA ALA A 90 1.14 7.57 5.62
C ALA A 90 1.46 6.22 6.26
N TRP A 91 2.74 5.85 6.23
CA TRP A 91 3.26 4.66 6.88
C TRP A 91 4.13 5.05 8.07
N ASP A 92 4.03 4.27 9.15
CA ASP A 92 4.94 4.34 10.29
C ASP A 92 6.38 3.89 9.94
N PRO A 93 7.46 4.60 10.32
CA PRO A 93 8.84 4.19 10.05
C PRO A 93 9.19 2.77 10.52
N LEU A 94 8.55 2.28 11.58
CA LEU A 94 8.78 0.94 12.11
C LEU A 94 7.99 -0.12 11.34
N GLY A 95 7.09 0.28 10.45
CA GLY A 95 6.30 -0.62 9.60
C GLY A 95 5.04 -1.17 10.24
N ASP A 96 4.76 -0.87 11.52
CA ASP A 96 3.70 -1.53 12.29
C ASP A 96 2.30 -0.97 11.99
N PHE A 97 2.23 0.31 11.64
CA PHE A 97 0.97 1.03 11.47
C PHE A 97 0.90 1.80 10.16
N VAL A 98 -0.33 2.00 9.71
CA VAL A 98 -0.66 2.91 8.61
C VAL A 98 -1.73 3.88 9.06
N ALA A 99 -1.66 5.10 8.55
CA ALA A 99 -2.60 6.16 8.82
C ALA A 99 -3.31 6.60 7.54
N THR A 100 -4.61 6.85 7.65
CA THR A 100 -5.44 7.35 6.54
C THR A 100 -6.25 8.55 6.99
N MET A 101 -6.28 9.61 6.18
CA MET A 101 -6.99 10.85 6.46
C MET A 101 -8.09 11.07 5.43
N SER A 102 -9.29 11.44 5.90
CA SER A 102 -10.45 11.58 5.03
C SER A 102 -11.23 12.88 5.24
N SER A 103 -11.93 13.31 4.18
CA SER A 103 -12.93 14.37 4.22
C SER A 103 -14.09 14.10 5.18
N ASP A 104 -14.23 12.87 5.69
CA ASP A 104 -15.18 12.52 6.75
C ASP A 104 -14.80 13.08 8.13
N ARG A 105 -13.72 13.88 8.19
CA ARG A 105 -13.17 14.53 9.38
C ARG A 105 -12.56 13.55 10.37
N THR A 106 -12.14 12.38 9.87
CA THR A 106 -11.46 11.36 10.66
C THR A 106 -10.07 11.05 10.09
N CYS A 107 -9.17 10.73 11.00
CA CYS A 107 -7.92 10.06 10.73
C CYS A 107 -7.99 8.68 11.38
N ARG A 108 -7.72 7.62 10.62
CA ARG A 108 -7.75 6.25 11.12
C ARG A 108 -6.37 5.64 11.09
N ILE A 109 -6.05 4.90 12.15
CA ILE A 109 -4.79 4.16 12.28
C ILE A 109 -5.13 2.68 12.20
N TYR A 110 -4.46 1.95 11.31
CA TYR A 110 -4.61 0.51 11.14
C TYR A 110 -3.30 -0.17 11.42
N ARG A 111 -3.35 -1.40 11.92
CA ARG A 111 -2.17 -2.26 11.95
C ARG A 111 -1.85 -2.73 10.53
N ALA A 112 -0.60 -2.56 10.10
CA ALA A 112 -0.12 -2.96 8.79
C ALA A 112 -0.43 -4.44 8.50
N GLY A 113 -0.78 -4.75 7.25
CA GLY A 113 -1.12 -6.09 6.80
C GLY A 113 -2.51 -6.61 7.24
N SER A 114 -3.29 -5.82 8.00
CA SER A 114 -4.60 -6.22 8.51
C SER A 114 -5.70 -5.18 8.21
N LYS A 115 -6.96 -5.59 8.36
CA LYS A 115 -8.11 -4.67 8.33
C LYS A 115 -8.45 -4.07 9.69
N ASN A 116 -7.64 -4.32 10.72
CA ASN A 116 -7.96 -3.90 12.08
C ASN A 116 -7.66 -2.41 12.26
N CYS A 117 -8.72 -1.62 12.40
CA CYS A 117 -8.65 -0.21 12.77
C CYS A 117 -8.28 -0.11 14.26
N HIS A 118 -7.03 0.23 14.55
CA HIS A 118 -6.48 0.38 15.89
C HIS A 118 -7.00 1.64 16.58
N ALA A 119 -7.10 2.75 15.86
CA ALA A 119 -7.60 4.02 16.40
C ALA A 119 -8.40 4.80 15.35
N ASN A 120 -9.44 5.50 15.81
CA ASN A 120 -10.20 6.45 15.01
C ASN A 120 -10.15 7.82 15.68
N ILE A 121 -9.36 8.72 15.08
CA ILE A 121 -9.09 10.06 15.57
C ILE A 121 -10.04 11.01 14.86
N CYS A 122 -10.98 11.57 15.62
CA CYS A 122 -11.89 12.59 15.14
C CYS A 122 -11.50 13.94 15.75
N LYS A 123 -11.65 15.00 14.98
CA LYS A 123 -11.44 16.36 15.46
C LYS A 123 -12.41 16.72 16.60
N ALA A 124 -11.88 17.28 17.70
CA ALA A 124 -12.68 17.96 18.71
C ALA A 124 -12.87 19.45 18.34
N GLY A 125 -14.11 19.88 18.06
CA GLY A 125 -14.48 21.29 17.92
C GLY A 125 -14.21 21.99 16.56
N LYS A 126 -14.43 23.32 16.51
CA LYS A 126 -14.31 24.19 15.32
C LYS A 126 -12.87 24.74 15.15
N GLN A 127 -11.94 23.99 14.55
CA GLN A 127 -10.60 24.50 14.16
C GLN A 127 -10.16 24.05 12.76
N ASN A 128 -10.07 24.95 11.78
CA ASN A 128 -9.82 24.56 10.39
C ASN A 128 -8.34 24.25 10.11
N LEU A 129 -7.82 23.10 10.52
CA LEU A 129 -6.51 22.62 10.05
C LEU A 129 -6.41 21.10 10.17
N PHE A 130 -6.65 20.40 9.06
CA PHE A 130 -6.23 19.01 8.86
C PHE A 130 -5.56 18.85 7.49
N GLN A 131 -4.88 19.87 6.97
CA GLN A 131 -4.36 19.82 5.59
C GLN A 131 -2.84 19.90 5.47
N VAL A 132 -2.05 20.01 6.54
CA VAL A 132 -0.62 20.41 6.34
C VAL A 132 0.43 19.50 6.97
N CYS A 133 0.12 18.60 7.92
CA CYS A 133 1.21 17.95 8.68
C CYS A 133 1.32 16.42 8.56
N PHE A 134 0.51 15.76 7.73
CA PHE A 134 0.63 14.29 7.59
C PHE A 134 1.97 13.85 6.97
N PHE A 135 2.67 14.75 6.28
CA PHE A 135 4.01 14.48 5.75
C PHE A 135 5.14 14.55 6.80
N CYS A 136 4.92 15.17 7.97
CA CYS A 136 6.02 15.44 8.92
C CYS A 136 6.06 14.54 10.15
N ILE A 137 4.96 13.87 10.52
CA ILE A 137 4.90 13.14 11.81
C ILE A 137 5.46 11.71 11.72
N PHE A 138 5.57 11.14 10.52
CA PHE A 138 6.06 9.76 10.34
C PHE A 138 7.29 9.64 9.41
N VAL A 139 8.00 10.73 9.10
CA VAL A 139 9.24 10.69 8.28
C VAL A 139 10.46 11.21 9.06
N LEU A 140 10.28 11.70 10.29
CA LEU A 140 11.35 12.32 11.11
C LEU A 140 11.78 11.50 12.35
N ALA A 141 11.45 10.21 12.43
CA ALA A 141 12.01 9.33 13.46
C ALA A 141 13.17 8.51 12.90
#